data_AF-A0A0F2PMM7-F1
#
_entry.id   AF-A0A0F2PMM7-F1
#
_cell.length_a   1.000
_cell.length_b   1.000
_cell.length_c   1.000
_cell.angle_alpha   90.00
_cell.angle_beta   90.00
_cell.angle_gamma   90.00
#
_symmetry.space_group_name_H-M   'P 1'
#
loop_
_entity.id
_entity.type
_entity.pdbx_description
1 polymer ?
#
loop_
_entity_poly.entity_id
_entity_poly.type
_entity_poly.pdbx_seq_one_letter_code
_entity_poly.pdbx_strand_id
1 'polypeptide(L)'
;MEDFHFASDEFISNFSDDLKALSDERIQFVIVGVENKVPIMLTARPDLKERILSIEVGHFDETCLQEIIKMGAKELHFAISNDSITSLIISESDNKAYMTQNICRHLCVVENITEKCTIKYKINKMENVMLACRLVALKNKPLYDEIVDTIGSQSHGNSTYKAYLWILKILSKNRVGKMGITLNQILHGIQNLGNNQIPGGSVYACVPRLPKLSKQCEQVFKYNNKTLFVDYGL
;
A
#
# COMPACT_ATOMS: atom_id res chain seq x y z
N MET A 1 -18.00 -9.90 -7.89
CA MET A 1 -17.11 -9.18 -8.83
C MET A 1 -16.12 -8.37 -8.02
N GLU A 2 -14.83 -8.50 -8.30
CA GLU A 2 -13.74 -7.78 -7.63
C GLU A 2 -13.27 -6.61 -8.51
N ASP A 3 -12.54 -5.65 -7.93
CA ASP A 3 -11.89 -4.55 -8.67
C ASP A 3 -12.82 -3.64 -9.49
N PHE A 4 -14.08 -3.52 -9.06
CA PHE A 4 -15.12 -2.75 -9.75
C PHE A 4 -14.79 -1.27 -9.98
N HIS A 5 -13.87 -0.71 -9.19
CA HIS A 5 -13.44 0.68 -9.30
C HIS A 5 -12.66 0.99 -10.59
N PHE A 6 -12.14 -0.03 -11.30
CA PHE A 6 -11.52 0.14 -12.62
C PHE A 6 -12.51 0.11 -13.79
N ALA A 7 -13.79 -0.21 -13.54
CA ALA A 7 -14.79 -0.27 -14.59
C ALA A 7 -15.03 1.12 -15.22
N SER A 8 -15.17 1.14 -16.55
CA SER A 8 -15.59 2.34 -17.27
C SER A 8 -17.04 2.69 -16.95
N ASP A 9 -17.41 3.95 -17.06
CA ASP A 9 -18.77 4.38 -16.77
C ASP A 9 -19.79 3.76 -17.75
N GLU A 10 -19.38 3.49 -19.00
CA GLU A 10 -20.16 2.74 -19.99
C GLU A 10 -20.42 1.30 -19.53
N PHE A 11 -19.39 0.60 -19.06
CA PHE A 11 -19.55 -0.74 -18.51
C PHE A 11 -20.47 -0.72 -17.29
N ILE A 12 -20.29 0.24 -16.38
CA ILE A 12 -21.10 0.39 -15.17
C ILE A 12 -22.58 0.60 -15.51
N SER A 13 -22.87 1.38 -16.55
CA SER A 13 -24.24 1.59 -17.03
C SER A 13 -24.87 0.30 -17.53
N ASN A 14 -24.20 -0.43 -18.43
CA ASN A 14 -24.70 -1.70 -18.96
C ASN A 14 -24.83 -2.76 -17.86
N PHE A 15 -23.84 -2.81 -16.97
CA PHE A 15 -23.86 -3.72 -15.83
C PHE A 15 -25.01 -3.42 -14.85
N SER A 16 -25.43 -2.16 -14.73
CA SER A 16 -26.60 -1.80 -13.93
C SER A 16 -27.91 -2.34 -14.51
N ASP A 17 -28.03 -2.45 -15.84
CA ASP A 17 -29.15 -3.13 -16.49
C ASP A 17 -29.18 -4.62 -16.16
N ASP A 18 -28.02 -5.27 -16.26
CA ASP A 18 -27.88 -6.68 -15.95
C ASP A 18 -28.22 -6.96 -14.48
N LEU A 19 -27.70 -6.16 -13.55
CA LEU A 19 -27.99 -6.30 -12.12
C LEU A 19 -29.47 -6.16 -11.79
N LYS A 20 -30.19 -5.28 -12.50
CA LYS A 20 -31.64 -5.16 -12.35
C LYS A 20 -32.34 -6.44 -12.77
N ALA A 21 -32.05 -6.94 -13.97
CA ALA A 21 -32.65 -8.16 -14.49
C ALA A 21 -32.37 -9.36 -13.56
N LEU A 22 -31.13 -9.48 -13.08
CA LEU A 22 -30.72 -10.51 -12.13
C LEU A 22 -31.45 -10.37 -10.79
N SER A 23 -31.63 -9.16 -10.30
CA SER A 23 -32.39 -8.89 -9.08
C SER A 23 -33.88 -9.23 -9.23
N ASP A 24 -34.49 -8.98 -10.39
CA ASP A 24 -35.89 -9.34 -10.66
C ASP A 24 -36.06 -10.89 -10.67
N GLU A 25 -35.05 -11.62 -11.12
CA GLU A 25 -34.94 -13.08 -11.04
C GLU A 25 -34.51 -13.61 -9.65
N ARG A 26 -34.45 -12.73 -8.63
CA ARG A 26 -34.02 -13.04 -7.25
C ARG A 26 -32.60 -13.61 -7.14
N ILE A 27 -31.74 -13.31 -8.11
CA ILE A 27 -30.32 -13.67 -8.07
C ILE A 27 -29.57 -12.57 -7.32
N GLN A 28 -28.89 -12.96 -6.23
CA GLN A 28 -28.10 -12.05 -5.41
C GLN A 28 -26.68 -11.90 -5.96
N PHE A 29 -26.19 -10.66 -6.00
CA PHE A 29 -24.82 -10.33 -6.43
C PHE A 29 -24.04 -9.68 -5.30
N VAL A 30 -22.81 -10.14 -5.10
CA VAL A 30 -21.84 -9.49 -4.22
C VAL A 30 -20.78 -8.80 -5.07
N ILE A 31 -20.65 -7.49 -4.87
CA ILE A 31 -19.68 -6.64 -5.53
C ILE A 31 -18.71 -6.15 -4.47
N VAL A 32 -17.41 -6.35 -4.71
CA VAL A 32 -16.33 -5.90 -3.83
C VAL A 32 -15.53 -4.85 -4.59
N GLY A 33 -15.47 -3.63 -4.06
CA GLY A 33 -14.80 -2.51 -4.70
C GLY A 33 -14.91 -1.21 -3.91
N VAL A 34 -14.30 -0.16 -4.43
CA VAL A 34 -14.32 1.17 -3.82
C VAL A 34 -15.69 1.83 -4.07
N GLU A 35 -16.25 2.46 -3.03
CA GLU A 35 -17.63 2.97 -2.99
C GLU A 35 -17.94 4.08 -4.02
N ASN A 36 -16.91 4.71 -4.60
CA ASN A 36 -17.04 5.85 -5.50
C ASN A 36 -17.82 5.58 -6.80
N LYS A 37 -18.10 4.31 -7.13
CA LYS A 37 -18.88 3.93 -8.33
C LYS A 37 -20.37 3.69 -8.06
N VAL A 38 -20.80 3.55 -6.80
CA VAL A 38 -22.21 3.33 -6.44
C VAL A 38 -23.11 4.49 -6.91
N PRO A 39 -22.75 5.78 -6.75
CA PRO A 39 -23.58 6.88 -7.25
C PRO A 39 -23.81 6.86 -8.76
N ILE A 40 -22.82 6.39 -9.54
CA ILE A 40 -22.91 6.29 -11.00
C ILE A 40 -23.92 5.21 -11.39
N MET A 41 -23.89 4.05 -10.73
CA MET A 41 -24.90 2.99 -10.93
C MET A 41 -26.30 3.49 -10.60
N LEU A 42 -26.48 4.17 -9.46
CA LEU A 42 -27.78 4.69 -9.05
C LEU A 42 -28.31 5.80 -9.96
N THR A 43 -27.41 6.57 -10.58
CA THR A 43 -27.79 7.57 -11.59
C THR A 43 -28.25 6.90 -12.88
N ALA A 44 -27.56 5.84 -13.31
CA ALA A 44 -27.96 5.06 -14.47
C ALA A 44 -29.30 4.34 -14.22
N ARG A 45 -29.49 3.76 -13.03
CA ARG A 45 -30.66 2.95 -12.66
C ARG A 45 -31.13 3.25 -11.21
N PRO A 46 -32.03 4.24 -11.03
CA PRO A 46 -32.50 4.66 -9.71
C PRO A 46 -33.28 3.59 -8.94
N ASP A 47 -33.86 2.63 -9.64
CA ASP A 47 -34.58 1.48 -9.11
C ASP A 47 -33.69 0.49 -8.34
N LEU A 48 -32.38 0.48 -8.61
CA LEU A 48 -31.42 -0.28 -7.80
C LEU A 48 -31.24 0.31 -6.39
N LYS A 49 -31.66 1.56 -6.14
CA LYS A 49 -31.42 2.26 -4.87
C LYS A 49 -31.93 1.53 -3.64
N GLU A 50 -33.08 0.89 -3.74
CA GLU A 50 -33.68 0.14 -2.63
C GLU A 50 -33.26 -1.33 -2.61
N ARG A 51 -32.49 -1.77 -3.62
CA ARG A 51 -32.06 -3.16 -3.82
C ARG A 51 -30.58 -3.36 -3.51
N ILE A 52 -29.81 -2.28 -3.46
CA ILE A 52 -28.39 -2.29 -3.11
C ILE A 52 -28.23 -2.09 -1.60
N LEU A 53 -27.58 -3.05 -0.95
CA LEU A 53 -27.06 -2.90 0.40
C LEU A 53 -25.55 -2.62 0.30
N SER A 54 -25.13 -1.41 0.68
CA SER A 54 -23.72 -1.08 0.83
C SER A 54 -23.26 -1.44 2.24
N ILE A 55 -22.15 -2.18 2.34
CA ILE A 55 -21.48 -2.47 3.61
C ILE A 55 -20.10 -1.86 3.51
N GLU A 56 -19.84 -0.83 4.32
CA GLU A 56 -18.51 -0.25 4.45
C GLU A 56 -17.62 -1.20 5.25
N VAL A 57 -16.60 -1.74 4.60
CA VAL A 57 -15.54 -2.48 5.29
C VAL A 57 -14.53 -1.44 5.76
N GLY A 58 -14.55 -1.14 7.06
CA GLY A 58 -13.64 -0.18 7.67
C GLY A 58 -12.16 -0.61 7.61
N HIS A 59 -11.29 0.25 8.13
CA HIS A 59 -9.87 -0.04 8.23
C HIS A 59 -9.58 -1.06 9.34
N PHE A 60 -8.55 -1.89 9.15
CA PHE A 60 -8.03 -2.72 10.23
C PHE A 60 -7.29 -1.84 11.22
N ASP A 61 -7.73 -1.86 12.48
CA ASP A 61 -6.97 -1.26 13.55
C ASP A 61 -5.89 -2.23 14.08
N GLU A 62 -5.06 -1.73 14.97
CA GLU A 62 -4.00 -2.52 15.60
C GLU A 62 -4.55 -3.76 16.31
N THR A 63 -5.74 -3.67 16.93
CA THR A 63 -6.37 -4.79 17.64
C THR A 63 -6.73 -5.92 16.67
N CYS A 64 -7.33 -5.58 15.54
CA CYS A 64 -7.65 -6.54 14.48
C CYS A 64 -6.38 -7.19 13.93
N LEU A 65 -5.30 -6.42 13.73
CA LEU A 65 -4.03 -6.99 13.26
C LEU A 65 -3.38 -7.91 14.28
N GLN A 66 -3.42 -7.56 15.57
CA GLN A 66 -2.96 -8.46 16.63
C GLN A 66 -3.77 -9.76 16.65
N GLU A 67 -5.07 -9.70 16.39
CA GLU A 67 -5.92 -10.89 16.30
C GLU A 67 -5.52 -11.79 15.12
N ILE A 68 -5.27 -11.21 13.95
CA ILE A 68 -4.77 -11.95 12.78
C ILE A 68 -3.48 -12.71 13.12
N ILE A 69 -2.52 -12.04 13.79
CA ILE A 69 -1.26 -12.67 14.21
C ILE A 69 -1.53 -13.79 15.21
N LYS A 70 -2.41 -13.57 16.20
CA LYS A 70 -2.77 -14.57 17.22
C LYS A 70 -3.45 -15.80 16.61
N MET A 71 -4.34 -15.62 15.64
CA MET A 71 -5.01 -16.71 14.94
C MET A 71 -4.00 -17.59 14.19
N GLY A 72 -3.07 -16.98 13.44
CA GLY A 72 -2.00 -17.71 12.75
C GLY A 72 -1.07 -18.44 13.72
N ALA A 73 -0.66 -17.77 14.81
CA ALA A 73 0.19 -18.35 15.84
C ALA A 73 -0.47 -19.55 16.53
N LYS A 74 -1.77 -19.46 16.82
CA LYS A 74 -2.57 -20.56 17.37
C LYS A 74 -2.63 -21.74 16.40
N GLU A 75 -2.90 -21.48 15.13
CA GLU A 75 -3.07 -22.55 14.14
C GLU A 75 -1.76 -23.31 13.88
N LEU A 76 -0.64 -22.60 13.80
CA LEU A 76 0.68 -23.18 13.58
C LEU A 76 1.40 -23.60 14.88
N HIS A 77 0.74 -23.42 16.03
CA HIS A 77 1.25 -23.77 17.35
C HIS A 77 2.61 -23.12 17.68
N PHE A 78 2.73 -21.81 17.41
CA PHE A 78 3.84 -20.99 17.91
C PHE A 78 3.34 -19.85 18.81
N ALA A 79 4.26 -19.18 19.49
CA ALA A 79 3.99 -17.94 20.21
C ALA A 79 5.09 -16.91 19.95
N ILE A 80 4.68 -15.66 19.90
CA ILE A 80 5.58 -14.51 19.89
C ILE A 80 5.95 -14.20 21.34
N SER A 81 7.24 -14.09 21.63
CA SER A 81 7.74 -14.01 23.01
C SER A 81 7.52 -12.68 23.70
N ASN A 82 7.39 -11.60 22.93
CA ASN A 82 7.41 -10.23 23.41
C ASN A 82 6.52 -9.37 22.52
N ASP A 83 5.72 -8.49 23.13
CA ASP A 83 4.85 -7.54 22.45
C ASP A 83 5.60 -6.63 21.49
N SER A 84 6.88 -6.30 21.74
CA SER A 84 7.69 -5.51 20.81
C SER A 84 7.83 -6.15 19.43
N ILE A 85 7.86 -7.49 19.35
CA ILE A 85 7.91 -8.22 18.07
C ILE A 85 6.58 -8.05 17.33
N THR A 86 5.46 -8.19 18.04
CA THR A 86 4.11 -7.98 17.48
C THR A 86 3.95 -6.54 17.00
N SER A 87 4.33 -5.55 17.82
CA SER A 87 4.30 -4.14 17.45
C SER A 87 5.19 -3.83 16.25
N LEU A 88 6.37 -4.47 16.14
CA LEU A 88 7.22 -4.31 14.96
C LEU A 88 6.51 -4.84 13.71
N ILE A 89 5.97 -6.06 13.75
CA ILE A 89 5.21 -6.63 12.63
C ILE A 89 4.10 -5.67 12.22
N ILE A 90 3.29 -5.20 13.17
CA ILE A 90 2.17 -4.30 12.88
C ILE A 90 2.65 -2.97 12.32
N SER A 91 3.74 -2.39 12.86
CA SER A 91 4.27 -1.12 12.37
C SER A 91 4.82 -1.21 10.95
N GLU A 92 5.43 -2.34 10.57
CA GLU A 92 5.96 -2.59 9.23
C GLU A 92 4.86 -3.07 8.26
N SER A 93 3.78 -3.63 8.80
CA SER A 93 2.60 -4.10 8.06
C SER A 93 1.53 -3.05 7.90
N ASP A 94 1.67 -1.98 8.66
CA ASP A 94 1.08 -0.73 8.30
C ASP A 94 -0.45 -0.75 8.28
N ASN A 95 -1.03 -1.29 9.34
CA ASN A 95 -2.49 -1.42 9.46
C ASN A 95 -3.15 -2.19 8.30
N LYS A 96 -2.38 -2.87 7.43
CA LYS A 96 -2.90 -3.69 6.33
C LYS A 96 -2.86 -5.16 6.72
N ALA A 97 -4.04 -5.77 6.80
CA ALA A 97 -4.18 -7.20 7.08
C ALA A 97 -3.34 -8.08 6.14
N TYR A 98 -3.38 -7.80 4.83
CA TYR A 98 -2.60 -8.53 3.83
C TYR A 98 -1.10 -8.44 4.10
N MET A 99 -0.59 -7.25 4.41
CA MET A 99 0.84 -7.07 4.68
C MET A 99 1.25 -7.78 5.98
N THR A 100 0.41 -7.70 7.02
CA THR A 100 0.59 -8.42 8.30
C THR A 100 0.73 -9.91 8.06
N GLN A 101 -0.20 -10.50 7.31
CA GLN A 101 -0.16 -11.92 6.96
C GLN A 101 1.08 -12.27 6.14
N ASN A 102 1.46 -11.41 5.19
CA ASN A 102 2.61 -11.64 4.32
C ASN A 102 3.95 -11.60 5.09
N ILE A 103 4.10 -10.66 6.04
CA ILE A 103 5.26 -10.62 6.95
C ILE A 103 5.26 -11.86 7.85
N CYS A 104 4.12 -12.20 8.48
CA CYS A 104 4.02 -13.41 9.30
C CYS A 104 4.34 -14.69 8.52
N ARG A 105 3.92 -14.81 7.26
CA ARG A 105 4.25 -15.95 6.40
C ARG A 105 5.75 -16.07 6.18
N HIS A 106 6.43 -14.97 5.84
CA HIS A 106 7.89 -14.99 5.66
C HIS A 106 8.63 -15.19 6.98
N LEU A 107 8.09 -14.70 8.10
CA LEU A 107 8.63 -14.97 9.42
C LEU A 107 8.58 -16.46 9.74
N CYS A 108 7.48 -17.16 9.41
CA CYS A 108 7.41 -18.61 9.55
C CYS A 108 8.51 -19.31 8.72
N VAL A 109 8.73 -18.87 7.48
CA VAL A 109 9.82 -19.40 6.64
C VAL A 109 11.20 -19.17 7.26
N VAL A 110 11.47 -17.96 7.76
CA VAL A 110 12.75 -17.61 8.44
C VAL A 110 12.97 -18.46 9.70
N GLU A 111 11.90 -18.76 10.43
CA GLU A 111 11.90 -19.61 11.62
C GLU A 111 11.85 -21.12 11.29
N ASN A 112 11.83 -21.49 10.00
CA ASN A 112 11.65 -22.86 9.50
C ASN A 112 10.34 -23.54 9.95
N ILE A 113 9.29 -22.77 10.21
CA ILE A 113 7.94 -23.24 10.50
C ILE A 113 7.20 -23.43 9.17
N THR A 114 7.22 -24.65 8.64
CA THR A 114 6.55 -25.01 7.37
C THR A 114 5.26 -25.79 7.57
N GLU A 115 5.04 -26.30 8.78
CA GLU A 115 3.88 -27.05 9.21
C GLU A 115 3.54 -26.70 10.68
N LYS A 116 2.43 -27.22 11.18
CA LYS A 116 2.03 -27.02 12.58
C LYS A 116 3.03 -27.67 13.53
N CYS A 117 3.60 -26.89 14.44
CA CYS A 117 4.59 -27.39 15.38
C CYS A 117 3.98 -28.39 16.36
N THR A 118 4.64 -29.53 16.60
CA THR A 118 4.21 -30.49 17.63
C THR A 118 4.38 -29.91 19.04
N ILE A 119 5.47 -29.17 19.25
CA ILE A 119 5.79 -28.48 20.50
C ILE A 119 5.68 -26.99 20.26
N LYS A 120 5.11 -26.24 21.21
CA LYS A 120 4.90 -24.80 21.08
C LYS A 120 6.22 -24.07 20.82
N TYR A 121 6.41 -23.61 19.59
CA TYR A 121 7.62 -22.89 19.19
C TYR A 121 7.57 -21.43 19.67
N LYS A 122 8.71 -20.86 20.07
CA LYS A 122 8.77 -19.49 20.58
C LYS A 122 9.61 -18.61 19.65
N ILE A 123 8.95 -17.71 18.94
CA ILE A 123 9.61 -16.67 18.14
C ILE A 123 10.05 -15.56 19.08
N ASN A 124 11.36 -15.32 19.16
CA ASN A 124 11.95 -14.37 20.10
C ASN A 124 13.03 -13.44 19.53
N LYS A 125 13.32 -13.53 18.23
CA LYS A 125 14.35 -12.73 17.58
C LYS A 125 13.74 -11.64 16.72
N MET A 126 13.99 -10.39 17.11
CA MET A 126 13.58 -9.21 16.33
C MET A 126 14.22 -9.20 14.93
N GLU A 127 15.46 -9.69 14.82
CA GLU A 127 16.20 -9.78 13.56
C GLU A 127 15.48 -10.65 12.52
N ASN A 128 14.75 -11.69 12.95
CA ASN A 128 14.01 -12.56 12.06
C ASN A 128 12.79 -11.84 11.46
N VAL A 129 12.16 -10.95 12.22
CA VAL A 129 11.10 -10.06 11.69
C VAL A 129 11.69 -9.12 10.64
N MET A 130 12.81 -8.49 10.94
CA MET A 130 13.49 -7.59 9.99
C MET A 130 13.88 -8.32 8.70
N LEU A 131 14.34 -9.56 8.81
CA LEU A 131 14.64 -10.41 7.66
C LEU A 131 13.37 -10.74 6.86
N ALA A 132 12.26 -11.07 7.54
CA ALA A 132 10.97 -11.31 6.89
C ALA A 132 10.47 -10.06 6.13
N CYS A 133 10.53 -8.88 6.73
CA CYS A 133 10.20 -7.61 6.07
C CYS A 133 11.08 -7.39 4.82
N ARG A 134 12.38 -7.67 4.93
CA ARG A 134 13.31 -7.56 3.80
C ARG A 134 12.96 -8.51 2.66
N LEU A 135 12.56 -9.75 2.96
CA LEU A 135 12.12 -10.72 1.94
C LEU A 135 10.86 -10.23 1.23
N VAL A 136 9.90 -9.68 1.97
CA VAL A 136 8.69 -9.07 1.40
C VAL A 136 9.06 -7.90 0.48
N ALA A 137 9.95 -7.00 0.91
CA ALA A 137 10.41 -5.88 0.09
C ALA A 137 11.15 -6.34 -1.17
N LEU A 138 12.04 -7.33 -1.06
CA LEU A 138 12.78 -7.89 -2.20
C LEU A 138 11.86 -8.55 -3.23
N LYS A 139 10.78 -9.22 -2.79
CA LYS A 139 9.79 -9.79 -3.71
C LYS A 139 9.09 -8.73 -4.56
N ASN A 140 8.90 -7.54 -3.99
CA ASN A 140 8.29 -6.40 -4.69
C ASN A 140 9.30 -5.52 -5.43
N LYS A 141 10.61 -5.80 -5.31
CA LYS A 141 11.68 -5.02 -5.95
C LYS A 141 11.51 -4.83 -7.46
N PRO A 142 11.11 -5.85 -8.27
CA PRO A 142 10.97 -5.67 -9.70
C PRO A 142 9.98 -4.55 -10.09
N LEU A 143 8.89 -4.41 -9.33
CA LEU A 143 7.90 -3.35 -9.55
C LEU A 143 8.50 -1.96 -9.33
N TYR A 144 9.34 -1.82 -8.30
CA TYR A 144 10.00 -0.54 -8.02
C TYR A 144 11.14 -0.26 -9.00
N ASP A 145 11.87 -1.29 -9.43
CA ASP A 145 12.96 -1.17 -10.40
C ASP A 145 12.43 -0.66 -11.75
N GLU A 146 11.29 -1.17 -12.23
CA GLU A 146 10.65 -0.68 -13.46
C GLU A 146 10.32 0.83 -13.41
N ILE A 147 9.83 1.31 -12.27
CA ILE A 147 9.53 2.73 -12.07
C ILE A 147 10.82 3.56 -12.07
N VAL A 148 11.84 3.09 -11.37
CA VAL A 148 13.14 3.77 -11.29
C VAL A 148 13.80 3.81 -12.68
N ASP A 149 13.72 2.73 -13.45
CA ASP A 149 14.28 2.64 -14.80
C ASP A 149 13.51 3.53 -15.79
N THR A 150 12.19 3.62 -15.66
CA THR A 150 11.35 4.54 -16.44
C THR A 150 11.72 5.99 -16.17
N ILE A 151 11.90 6.36 -14.90
CA ILE A 151 12.34 7.71 -14.51
C ILE A 151 13.79 7.95 -14.96
N GLY A 152 14.65 6.95 -14.84
CA GLY A 152 16.07 6.99 -15.18
C GLY A 152 16.34 7.18 -16.67
N SER A 153 15.68 6.41 -17.52
CA SER A 153 15.79 6.49 -18.97
C SER A 153 15.39 7.86 -19.53
N GLN A 154 14.37 8.50 -18.96
CA GLN A 154 13.91 9.84 -19.35
C GLN A 154 14.71 11.00 -18.71
N SER A 155 15.66 10.70 -17.82
CA SER A 155 16.46 11.73 -17.13
C SER A 155 17.56 12.36 -17.99
N HIS A 156 17.93 11.71 -19.11
CA HIS A 156 18.91 12.26 -20.05
C HIS A 156 18.25 13.35 -20.90
N GLY A 157 18.46 14.61 -20.50
CA GLY A 157 17.99 15.81 -21.21
C GLY A 157 16.77 16.50 -20.59
N ASN A 158 16.10 15.87 -19.60
CA ASN A 158 14.95 16.46 -18.93
C ASN A 158 15.23 16.74 -17.44
N SER A 159 15.28 18.03 -17.08
CA SER A 159 15.56 18.50 -15.72
C SER A 159 14.53 18.03 -14.69
N THR A 160 13.30 17.71 -15.12
CA THR A 160 12.21 17.22 -14.26
C THR A 160 12.44 15.78 -13.83
N TYR A 161 12.81 14.89 -14.76
CA TYR A 161 13.15 13.50 -14.44
C TYR A 161 14.42 13.38 -13.60
N LYS A 162 15.41 14.25 -13.85
CA LYS A 162 16.57 14.39 -12.94
C LYS A 162 16.14 14.77 -11.53
N ALA A 163 15.21 15.72 -11.37
CA ALA A 163 14.69 16.07 -10.05
C ALA A 163 14.00 14.88 -9.36
N TYR A 164 13.19 14.08 -10.07
CA TYR A 164 12.59 12.86 -9.51
C TYR A 164 13.63 11.86 -9.00
N LEU A 165 14.70 11.56 -9.76
CA LEU A 165 15.76 10.65 -9.29
C LEU A 165 16.42 11.13 -8.00
N TRP A 166 16.70 12.43 -7.91
CA TRP A 166 17.32 13.00 -6.72
C TRP A 166 16.39 13.02 -5.53
N ILE A 167 15.10 13.29 -5.74
CA ILE A 167 14.09 13.15 -4.69
C ILE A 167 14.06 11.70 -4.20
N LEU A 168 13.93 10.71 -5.09
CA LEU A 168 13.94 9.28 -4.71
C LEU A 168 15.21 8.88 -3.95
N LYS A 169 16.37 9.42 -4.32
CA LYS A 169 17.65 9.22 -3.62
C LYS A 169 17.66 9.83 -2.22
N ILE A 170 16.98 10.95 -2.00
CA ILE A 170 16.78 11.50 -0.64
C ILE A 170 15.84 10.61 0.15
N LEU A 171 14.73 10.18 -0.44
CA LEU A 171 13.76 9.33 0.24
C LEU A 171 14.35 7.96 0.62
N SER A 172 15.24 7.39 -0.20
CA SER A 172 15.91 6.13 0.14
C SER A 172 16.94 6.25 1.26
N LYS A 173 17.45 7.46 1.53
CA LYS A 173 18.42 7.74 2.59
C LYS A 173 17.79 8.22 3.89
N ASN A 174 16.51 8.63 3.87
CA ASN A 174 15.83 9.21 5.02
C ASN A 174 14.61 8.37 5.38
N ARG A 175 14.43 8.08 6.68
CA ARG A 175 13.16 7.53 7.18
C ARG A 175 12.13 8.66 7.19
N VAL A 176 11.37 8.81 6.11
CA VAL A 176 10.36 9.86 5.98
C VAL A 176 9.10 9.52 6.79
N GLY A 177 8.58 8.29 6.63
CA GLY A 177 7.43 7.77 7.39
C GLY A 177 6.28 8.77 7.57
N LYS A 178 5.59 8.68 8.72
CA LYS A 178 4.48 9.57 9.09
C LYS A 178 4.92 10.99 9.47
N MET A 179 6.19 11.20 9.84
CA MET A 179 6.71 12.54 10.16
C MET A 179 6.80 13.42 8.90
N GLY A 180 6.96 12.80 7.73
CA GLY A 180 7.10 13.49 6.48
C GLY A 180 8.45 14.18 6.32
N ILE A 181 8.71 14.67 5.10
CA ILE A 181 9.89 15.44 4.75
C ILE A 181 9.45 16.69 3.98
N THR A 182 9.89 17.85 4.44
CA THR A 182 9.54 19.12 3.81
C THR A 182 10.33 19.33 2.51
N LEU A 183 9.80 20.16 1.61
CA LEU A 183 10.49 20.50 0.36
C LEU A 183 11.87 21.10 0.59
N ASN A 184 12.03 21.89 1.66
CA ASN A 184 13.31 22.50 2.02
C ASN A 184 14.32 21.45 2.48
N GLN A 185 13.88 20.46 3.27
CA GLN A 185 14.72 19.33 3.68
C GLN A 185 15.13 18.46 2.48
N ILE A 186 14.22 18.24 1.52
CA ILE A 186 14.56 17.56 0.28
C ILE A 186 15.63 18.35 -0.49
N LEU A 187 15.40 19.64 -0.73
CA LEU A 187 16.33 20.49 -1.48
C LEU A 187 17.71 20.54 -0.82
N HIS A 188 17.76 20.76 0.50
CA HIS A 188 18.99 20.77 1.27
C HIS A 188 19.68 19.40 1.24
N GLY A 189 18.92 18.31 1.28
CA GLY A 189 19.45 16.96 1.12
C GLY A 189 20.13 16.76 -0.24
N ILE A 190 19.52 17.26 -1.32
CA ILE A 190 20.07 17.16 -2.69
C ILE A 190 21.38 17.96 -2.79
N GLN A 191 21.40 19.18 -2.24
CA GLN A 191 22.59 20.03 -2.21
C GLN A 191 23.72 19.40 -1.38
N ASN A 192 23.41 18.83 -0.21
CA ASN A 192 24.37 18.11 0.64
C ASN A 192 25.02 16.91 -0.06
N LEU A 193 24.29 16.27 -0.98
CA LEU A 193 24.82 15.17 -1.80
C LEU A 193 25.61 15.66 -3.03
N GLY A 194 25.88 16.96 -3.12
CA GLY A 194 26.75 17.57 -4.13
C GLY A 194 26.06 18.01 -5.41
N ASN A 195 24.72 17.99 -5.49
CA ASN A 195 24.01 18.46 -6.69
C ASN A 195 23.38 19.84 -6.50
N ASN A 196 24.08 20.87 -6.99
CA ASN A 196 23.60 22.25 -7.00
C ASN A 196 22.93 22.65 -8.34
N GLN A 197 22.84 21.72 -9.30
CA GLN A 197 22.32 22.01 -10.64
C GLN A 197 20.79 21.85 -10.73
N ILE A 198 20.15 21.26 -9.72
CA ILE A 198 18.69 21.12 -9.68
C ILE A 198 18.10 22.41 -9.12
N PRO A 199 17.32 23.18 -9.92
CA PRO A 199 16.66 24.37 -9.41
C PRO A 199 15.65 23.99 -8.34
N GLY A 200 15.54 24.80 -7.28
CA GLY A 200 14.50 24.63 -6.27
C GLY A 200 13.11 24.51 -6.88
N GLY A 201 12.80 25.35 -7.89
CA GLY A 201 11.54 25.32 -8.63
C GLY A 201 11.20 23.94 -9.22
N SER A 202 12.18 23.17 -9.67
CA SER A 202 11.97 21.80 -10.16
C SER A 202 11.56 20.85 -9.02
N VAL A 203 12.16 20.97 -7.83
CA VAL A 203 11.75 20.20 -6.64
C VAL A 203 10.33 20.56 -6.21
N TYR A 204 10.01 21.86 -6.12
CA TYR A 204 8.67 22.34 -5.77
C TYR A 204 7.60 21.88 -6.78
N ALA A 205 7.95 21.72 -8.06
CA ALA A 205 7.03 21.24 -9.08
C ALA A 205 6.89 19.70 -9.11
N CYS A 206 7.97 18.95 -8.85
CA CYS A 206 7.99 17.50 -8.93
C CYS A 206 7.33 16.82 -7.73
N VAL A 207 7.62 17.30 -6.51
CA VAL A 207 7.17 16.64 -5.28
C VAL A 207 5.63 16.53 -5.17
N PRO A 208 4.83 17.55 -5.48
CA PRO A 208 3.37 17.43 -5.47
C PRO A 208 2.80 16.43 -6.51
N ARG A 209 3.61 16.06 -7.50
CA ARG A 209 3.23 15.14 -8.59
C ARG A 209 3.72 13.71 -8.35
N LEU A 210 4.61 13.46 -7.38
CA LEU A 210 5.05 12.11 -6.98
C LEU A 210 3.87 11.16 -6.71
N PRO A 211 2.80 11.57 -5.99
CA PRO A 211 1.63 10.71 -5.77
C PRO A 211 0.91 10.29 -7.07
N LYS A 212 1.07 11.06 -8.16
CA LYS A 212 0.41 10.80 -9.44
C LYS A 212 1.25 9.92 -10.37
N LEU A 213 2.55 9.77 -10.10
CA LEU A 213 3.41 8.81 -10.79
C LEU A 213 3.09 7.37 -10.39
N SER A 214 2.36 7.18 -9.28
CA SER A 214 2.15 5.89 -8.64
C SER A 214 0.87 5.16 -9.10
N LYS A 215 0.38 5.37 -10.34
CA LYS A 215 -0.78 4.58 -10.84
C LYS A 215 -0.57 3.05 -10.74
N GLN A 216 0.68 2.60 -10.71
CA GLN A 216 1.09 1.19 -10.55
C GLN A 216 1.61 0.82 -9.15
N CYS A 217 1.77 1.80 -8.25
CA CYS A 217 2.16 1.58 -6.85
C CYS A 217 1.12 2.29 -5.98
N GLU A 218 0.17 1.55 -5.41
CA GLU A 218 -0.83 2.08 -4.47
C GLU A 218 -0.26 3.19 -3.59
N GLN A 219 -0.67 4.43 -3.86
CA GLN A 219 -0.49 5.68 -3.10
C GLN A 219 0.70 5.75 -2.13
N VAL A 220 1.91 5.34 -2.55
CA VAL A 220 3.11 5.29 -1.68
C VAL A 220 3.52 6.68 -1.14
N PHE A 221 3.04 7.73 -1.81
CA PHE A 221 3.36 9.11 -1.49
C PHE A 221 2.08 9.90 -1.26
N LYS A 222 1.98 10.56 -0.10
CA LYS A 222 0.98 11.58 0.21
C LYS A 222 1.67 12.93 0.27
N TYR A 223 1.04 14.00 -0.22
CA TYR A 223 1.62 15.34 -0.18
C TYR A 223 0.59 16.36 0.31
N ASN A 224 0.91 17.05 1.41
CA ASN A 224 0.08 18.11 1.97
C ASN A 224 0.97 19.17 2.64
N ASN A 225 0.56 20.44 2.61
CA ASN A 225 1.23 21.54 3.32
C ASN A 225 2.76 21.65 3.07
N LYS A 226 3.22 21.41 1.83
CA LYS A 226 4.66 21.41 1.46
C LYS A 226 5.49 20.33 2.17
N THR A 227 4.83 19.29 2.65
CA THR A 227 5.44 18.12 3.25
C THR A 227 5.06 16.89 2.44
N LEU A 228 6.07 16.15 2.01
CA LEU A 228 5.92 14.84 1.41
C LEU A 228 5.92 13.80 2.52
N PHE A 229 4.88 13.00 2.56
CA PHE A 229 4.76 11.84 3.42
C PHE A 229 5.00 10.62 2.54
N VAL A 230 5.77 9.68 3.05
CA VAL A 230 5.83 8.35 2.45
C VAL A 230 4.83 7.53 3.24
N ASP A 231 3.71 7.31 2.60
CA ASP A 231 2.62 6.51 3.07
C ASP A 231 2.74 5.22 2.30
N TYR A 232 3.31 4.15 2.84
CA TYR A 232 3.52 2.88 2.12
C TYR A 232 2.20 2.15 1.71
N GLY A 233 1.14 2.92 1.43
CA GLY A 233 -0.25 2.61 1.66
C GLY A 233 -0.44 2.27 3.13
N LEU A 234 -0.21 3.28 3.98
CA LEU A 234 -0.26 3.27 5.45
C LEU A 234 -1.58 3.82 6.01
#